data_AF-A0A820IZZ3-F1
#
_entry.id   AF-A0A820IZZ3-F1
#
_cell.length_a   1.000
_cell.length_b   1.000
_cell.length_c   1.000
_cell.angle_alpha   90.00
_cell.angle_beta   90.00
_cell.angle_gamma   90.00
#
_symmetry.space_group_name_H-M   'P 1'
#
loop_
_entity.id
_entity.type
_entity.pdbx_description
1 polymer ?
#
loop_
_entity_poly.entity_id
_entity_poly.type
_entity_poly.pdbx_seq_one_letter_code
_entity_poly.pdbx_strand_id
1 'polypeptide(L)'
;MLQANDSNKVFRLYIDDPISSDSIIAQRVFNTYKQMHTYQCVDFVRKQHDHWLKFDHGRMKIYDAIMKLNKFVDESDPDVDVPNMYHGFQTAEGLRKAYPDEDWLHLVGLIHDCGKILALNNQPQWAIVGDTFPVGCQFSDKIVYHNTTFDDNDLPDIDKLESYYLSLIEKYIPGIVAW
;
A
#
# COMPACT_ATOMS: atom_id res chain seq x y z
N MET A 1 -20.88 -20.64 2.89
CA MET A 1 -20.46 -20.09 4.19
C MET A 1 -19.02 -20.53 4.42
N LEU A 2 -18.04 -19.66 4.20
CA LEU A 2 -16.67 -19.94 4.65
C LEU A 2 -16.53 -19.38 6.06
N GLN A 3 -16.60 -20.33 7.00
CA GLN A 3 -15.96 -20.38 8.31
C GLN A 3 -16.12 -19.16 9.24
N ALA A 4 -17.19 -19.19 10.02
CA ALA A 4 -17.09 -18.80 11.41
C ALA A 4 -16.47 -19.97 12.19
N ASN A 5 -15.47 -19.67 13.02
CA ASN A 5 -14.82 -20.53 14.02
C ASN A 5 -13.81 -21.57 13.49
N ASP A 6 -12.64 -21.10 13.05
CA ASP A 6 -11.40 -21.84 13.28
C ASP A 6 -10.50 -20.99 14.18
N SER A 7 -10.56 -21.21 15.49
CA SER A 7 -9.91 -20.39 16.52
C SER A 7 -8.37 -20.44 16.48
N ASN A 8 -7.79 -21.22 15.57
CA ASN A 8 -6.36 -21.36 15.36
C ASN A 8 -5.86 -20.80 14.02
N LYS A 9 -6.73 -20.17 13.22
CA LYS A 9 -6.29 -19.55 11.96
C LYS A 9 -5.49 -18.29 12.27
N VAL A 10 -4.19 -18.33 11.98
CA VAL A 10 -3.33 -17.15 12.01
C VAL A 10 -3.64 -16.33 10.76
N PHE A 11 -4.05 -15.08 10.95
CA PHE A 11 -4.31 -14.11 9.89
C PHE A 11 -3.16 -13.12 9.80
N ARG A 12 -2.96 -12.53 8.61
CA ARG A 12 -1.94 -11.50 8.36
C ARG A 12 -0.54 -11.96 8.74
N LEU A 13 -0.16 -13.15 8.28
CA LEU A 13 1.18 -13.68 8.46
C LEU A 13 2.11 -13.10 7.38
N TYR A 14 3.06 -12.27 7.80
CA TYR A 14 4.09 -11.70 6.95
C TYR A 14 5.43 -12.43 7.20
N ILE A 15 6.07 -12.87 6.11
CA ILE A 15 7.40 -13.47 6.15
C ILE A 15 8.39 -12.41 5.68
N ASP A 16 9.35 -12.04 6.53
CA ASP A 16 10.45 -11.13 6.20
C ASP A 16 11.45 -11.84 5.29
N ASP A 17 11.93 -11.13 4.25
CA ASP A 17 12.93 -11.62 3.28
C ASP A 17 12.66 -13.04 2.77
N PRO A 18 11.48 -13.31 2.19
CA PRO A 18 11.09 -14.65 1.78
C PRO A 18 12.04 -15.21 0.72
N ILE A 19 12.41 -16.48 0.89
CA ILE A 19 13.28 -17.23 -0.01
C ILE A 19 12.47 -18.05 -1.01
N SER A 20 13.14 -18.66 -1.98
CA SER A 20 12.48 -19.41 -3.07
C SER A 20 11.66 -20.62 -2.60
N SER A 21 11.93 -21.14 -1.39
CA SER A 21 11.14 -22.23 -0.79
C SER A 21 9.88 -21.75 -0.06
N ASP A 22 9.72 -20.45 0.18
CA ASP A 22 8.51 -19.89 0.78
C ASP A 22 7.36 -19.82 -0.22
N SER A 23 6.14 -19.62 0.29
CA SER A 23 4.96 -19.60 -0.56
C SER A 23 5.02 -18.47 -1.59
N ILE A 24 4.43 -18.70 -2.77
CA ILE A 24 4.34 -17.69 -3.84
C ILE A 24 3.62 -16.44 -3.33
N ILE A 25 2.62 -16.61 -2.44
CA ILE A 25 1.90 -15.50 -1.81
C ILE A 25 2.85 -14.68 -0.94
N ALA A 26 3.67 -15.31 -0.07
CA ALA A 26 4.61 -14.58 0.76
C ALA A 26 5.61 -13.76 -0.07
N GLN A 27 6.16 -14.37 -1.14
CA GLN A 27 7.07 -13.68 -2.07
C GLN A 27 6.38 -12.51 -2.79
N ARG A 28 5.14 -12.70 -3.27
CA ARG A 28 4.33 -11.67 -3.94
C ARG A 28 4.01 -10.50 -3.02
N VAL A 29 3.55 -10.79 -1.80
CA VAL A 29 3.20 -9.80 -0.77
C VAL A 29 4.43 -8.97 -0.42
N PHE A 30 5.55 -9.63 -0.09
CA PHE A 30 6.81 -8.96 0.20
C PHE A 30 7.27 -8.06 -0.95
N ASN A 31 7.27 -8.56 -2.19
CA ASN A 31 7.68 -7.78 -3.36
C ASN A 31 6.78 -6.57 -3.62
N THR A 32 5.49 -6.67 -3.30
CA THR A 32 4.53 -5.57 -3.42
C THR A 32 4.85 -4.47 -2.42
N TYR A 33 5.04 -4.83 -1.14
CA TYR A 33 5.42 -3.87 -0.10
C TYR A 33 6.81 -3.29 -0.31
N LYS A 34 7.79 -4.09 -0.76
CA LYS A 34 9.12 -3.58 -1.08
C LYS A 34 9.05 -2.47 -2.12
N GLN A 35 8.36 -2.70 -3.24
CA GLN A 35 8.15 -1.65 -4.25
C GLN A 35 7.39 -0.45 -3.69
N MET A 36 6.37 -0.69 -2.86
CA MET A 36 5.63 0.39 -2.21
C MET A 36 6.55 1.27 -1.37
N HIS A 37 7.36 0.69 -0.49
CA HIS A 37 8.25 1.42 0.42
C HIS A 37 9.41 2.10 -0.30
N THR A 38 9.84 1.57 -1.45
CA THR A 38 10.84 2.22 -2.31
C THR A 38 10.28 3.43 -3.08
N TYR A 39 9.04 3.36 -3.58
CA TYR A 39 8.54 4.35 -4.56
C TYR A 39 7.46 5.31 -4.02
N GLN A 40 6.82 5.02 -2.89
CA GLN A 40 5.85 5.92 -2.27
C GLN A 40 6.56 7.07 -1.54
N CYS A 41 6.79 8.17 -2.26
CA CYS A 41 7.31 9.42 -1.70
C CYS A 41 6.27 10.56 -1.82
N VAL A 42 6.55 11.70 -1.17
CA VAL A 42 5.68 12.89 -1.17
C VAL A 42 5.34 13.33 -2.61
N ASP A 43 6.33 13.35 -3.50
CA ASP A 43 6.14 13.80 -4.87
C ASP A 43 5.33 12.81 -5.70
N PHE A 44 5.51 11.50 -5.48
CA PHE A 44 4.68 10.48 -6.11
C PHE A 44 3.22 10.65 -5.69
N VAL A 45 2.94 10.72 -4.39
CA VAL A 45 1.56 10.85 -3.87
C VAL A 45 0.89 12.13 -4.40
N ARG A 46 1.61 13.26 -4.43
CA ARG A 46 1.08 14.51 -5.03
C ARG A 46 0.71 14.33 -6.50
N LYS A 47 1.55 13.69 -7.31
CA LYS A 47 1.25 13.41 -8.72
C LYS A 47 0.03 12.48 -8.87
N GLN A 48 -0.10 11.46 -8.01
CA GLN A 48 -1.27 10.59 -8.02
C GLN A 48 -2.55 11.36 -7.66
N HIS A 49 -2.49 12.29 -6.70
CA HIS A 49 -3.62 13.18 -6.38
C HIS A 49 -4.01 14.06 -7.56
N ASP A 50 -3.03 14.75 -8.17
CA ASP A 50 -3.25 15.63 -9.33
C ASP A 50 -3.81 14.88 -10.55
N HIS A 51 -3.49 13.59 -10.67
CA HIS A 51 -4.04 12.72 -11.68
C HIS A 51 -5.46 12.30 -11.31
N TRP A 52 -5.65 11.53 -10.24
CA TRP A 52 -6.87 10.78 -9.96
C TRP A 52 -8.03 11.61 -9.40
N LEU A 53 -7.76 12.69 -8.65
CA LEU A 53 -8.80 13.50 -8.01
C LEU A 53 -9.58 14.40 -8.98
N LYS A 54 -9.27 14.34 -10.28
CA LYS A 54 -10.08 14.96 -11.34
C LYS A 54 -11.38 14.20 -11.63
N PHE A 55 -11.43 12.92 -11.29
CA PHE A 55 -12.59 12.04 -11.51
C PHE A 55 -13.14 12.04 -12.95
N ASP A 56 -12.28 12.27 -13.94
CA ASP A 56 -12.59 12.33 -15.38
C ASP A 56 -12.15 11.06 -16.15
N HIS A 57 -11.63 10.06 -15.44
CA HIS A 57 -11.08 8.80 -15.98
C HIS A 57 -12.14 7.80 -16.45
N GLY A 58 -13.42 8.07 -16.22
CA GLY A 58 -14.52 7.22 -16.65
C GLY A 58 -15.81 7.45 -15.86
N ARG A 59 -16.91 6.88 -16.36
CA ARG A 59 -18.22 6.90 -15.70
C ARG A 59 -18.78 5.49 -15.65
N MET A 60 -19.21 5.05 -14.48
CA MET A 60 -19.85 3.74 -14.29
C MET A 60 -20.71 3.74 -13.03
N LYS A 61 -21.63 2.79 -12.89
CA LYS A 61 -22.36 2.58 -11.63
C LYS A 61 -21.45 1.87 -10.64
N ILE A 62 -21.72 2.03 -9.35
CA ILE A 62 -20.97 1.32 -8.28
C ILE A 62 -20.98 -0.20 -8.50
N TYR A 63 -22.12 -0.77 -8.90
CA TYR A 63 -22.21 -2.19 -9.21
C TYR A 63 -21.26 -2.61 -10.34
N ASP A 64 -21.10 -1.80 -11.37
CA ASP A 64 -20.17 -2.09 -12.47
C ASP A 64 -18.71 -2.04 -11.98
N ALA A 65 -18.39 -1.11 -11.06
CA ALA A 65 -17.07 -1.06 -10.42
C ALA A 65 -16.78 -2.33 -9.59
N ILE A 66 -17.76 -2.78 -8.80
CA ILE A 66 -17.67 -4.03 -8.03
C ILE A 66 -17.45 -5.23 -8.96
N MET A 67 -18.21 -5.32 -10.06
CA MET A 67 -18.06 -6.41 -11.03
C MET A 67 -16.70 -6.41 -11.75
N LYS A 68 -16.09 -5.24 -11.96
CA LYS A 68 -14.73 -5.14 -12.51
C LYS A 68 -13.68 -5.77 -11.58
N LEU A 69 -13.89 -5.71 -10.26
CA LEU A 69 -13.01 -6.35 -9.28
C LEU A 69 -13.05 -7.89 -9.33
N ASN A 70 -13.93 -8.51 -10.13
CA ASN A 70 -13.87 -9.95 -10.39
C ASN A 70 -12.63 -10.36 -11.21
N LYS A 71 -11.93 -9.40 -11.81
CA LYS A 71 -10.68 -9.62 -12.56
C LYS A 71 -9.43 -9.20 -11.78
N PHE A 72 -9.59 -8.84 -10.51
CA PHE A 72 -8.53 -8.28 -9.68
C PHE A 72 -8.28 -9.16 -8.47
N VAL A 73 -7.04 -9.57 -8.27
CA VAL A 73 -6.55 -10.26 -7.07
C VAL A 73 -5.53 -9.35 -6.41
N ASP A 74 -5.70 -9.13 -5.11
CA ASP A 74 -4.84 -8.24 -4.32
C ASP A 74 -3.47 -8.89 -4.06
N GLU A 75 -2.41 -8.30 -4.58
CA GLU A 75 -1.05 -8.82 -4.43
C GLU A 75 -0.48 -8.62 -3.02
N SER A 76 -1.05 -7.71 -2.23
CA SER A 76 -0.61 -7.36 -0.87
C SER A 76 -1.29 -8.15 0.24
N ASP A 77 -2.38 -8.86 -0.07
CA ASP A 77 -3.14 -9.66 0.89
C ASP A 77 -2.48 -11.04 1.09
N PRO A 78 -2.03 -11.39 2.31
CA PRO A 78 -1.45 -12.69 2.63
C PRO A 78 -2.52 -13.78 2.89
N ASP A 79 -3.78 -13.41 3.13
CA ASP A 79 -4.84 -14.29 3.59
C ASP A 79 -5.78 -14.72 2.45
N VAL A 80 -5.84 -13.96 1.36
CA VAL A 80 -6.84 -14.11 0.30
C VAL A 80 -6.20 -14.14 -1.09
N ASP A 81 -6.52 -15.18 -1.86
CA ASP A 81 -6.10 -15.34 -3.27
C ASP A 81 -7.32 -15.60 -4.19
N VAL A 82 -8.41 -14.87 -3.94
CA VAL A 82 -9.63 -14.90 -4.75
C VAL A 82 -9.94 -13.50 -5.27
N PRO A 83 -10.78 -13.36 -6.32
CA PRO A 83 -11.13 -12.04 -6.82
C PRO A 83 -11.72 -11.11 -5.75
N ASN A 84 -11.27 -9.85 -5.73
CA ASN A 84 -11.59 -8.89 -4.67
C ASN A 84 -13.10 -8.54 -4.60
N MET A 85 -13.86 -8.83 -5.67
CA MET A 85 -15.32 -8.77 -5.63
C MET A 85 -15.89 -9.66 -4.50
N TYR A 86 -15.38 -10.88 -4.32
CA TYR A 86 -15.86 -11.79 -3.28
C TYR A 86 -15.59 -11.26 -1.89
N HIS A 87 -14.44 -10.61 -1.68
CA HIS A 87 -14.09 -9.96 -0.42
C HIS A 87 -15.12 -8.89 -0.04
N GLY A 88 -15.50 -8.01 -0.97
CA GLY A 88 -16.52 -6.99 -0.73
C GLY A 88 -17.87 -7.57 -0.26
N PHE A 89 -18.35 -8.63 -0.91
CA PHE A 89 -19.59 -9.30 -0.49
C PHE A 89 -19.45 -10.03 0.86
N GLN A 90 -18.30 -10.64 1.14
CA GLN A 90 -18.05 -11.29 2.43
C GLN A 90 -18.06 -10.28 3.58
N THR A 91 -17.39 -9.14 3.40
CA THR A 91 -17.36 -8.04 4.37
C THR A 91 -18.77 -7.48 4.59
N ALA A 92 -19.51 -7.21 3.51
CA ALA A 92 -20.90 -6.73 3.59
C ALA A 92 -21.81 -7.71 4.33
N GLU A 93 -21.75 -9.01 4.02
CA GLU A 93 -22.58 -10.02 4.69
C GLU A 93 -22.18 -10.25 6.15
N GLY A 94 -20.89 -10.11 6.49
CA GLY A 94 -20.42 -10.14 7.86
C GLY A 94 -21.01 -9.00 8.68
N LEU A 95 -20.93 -7.77 8.15
CA LEU A 95 -21.50 -6.58 8.78
C LEU A 95 -23.02 -6.65 8.87
N ARG A 96 -23.71 -7.13 7.82
CA ARG A 96 -25.17 -7.30 7.84
C ARG A 96 -25.64 -8.25 8.95
N LYS A 97 -24.88 -9.32 9.23
CA LYS A 97 -25.22 -10.25 10.30
C LYS A 97 -24.91 -9.71 11.69
N ALA A 98 -23.81 -8.97 11.84
CA ALA A 98 -23.39 -8.41 13.12
C ALA A 98 -24.19 -7.16 13.51
N TYR A 99 -24.61 -6.36 12.52
CA TYR A 99 -25.28 -5.07 12.70
C TYR A 99 -26.52 -4.98 11.79
N PRO A 100 -27.56 -5.78 12.03
CA PRO A 100 -28.67 -5.96 11.10
C PRO A 100 -29.46 -4.68 10.78
N ASP A 101 -29.50 -3.73 11.72
CA ASP A 101 -30.27 -2.48 11.58
C ASP A 101 -29.45 -1.33 10.95
N GLU A 102 -28.16 -1.53 10.67
CA GLU A 102 -27.24 -0.50 10.15
C GLU A 102 -26.96 -0.71 8.65
N ASP A 103 -27.98 -0.55 7.81
CA ASP A 103 -27.91 -0.82 6.37
C ASP A 103 -26.78 -0.08 5.63
N TRP A 104 -26.51 1.17 6.03
CA TRP A 104 -25.38 1.96 5.52
C TRP A 104 -24.04 1.29 5.78
N LEU A 105 -23.87 0.58 6.89
CA LEU A 105 -22.63 -0.11 7.24
C LEU A 105 -22.44 -1.36 6.37
N HIS A 106 -23.53 -2.02 5.97
CA HIS A 106 -23.47 -3.15 5.03
C HIS A 106 -22.96 -2.66 3.67
N LEU A 107 -23.47 -1.51 3.23
CA LEU A 107 -23.02 -0.87 2.00
C LEU A 107 -21.56 -0.42 2.08
N VAL A 108 -21.13 0.18 3.21
CA VAL A 108 -19.72 0.52 3.45
C VAL A 108 -18.82 -0.71 3.26
N GLY A 109 -19.21 -1.85 3.86
CA GLY A 109 -18.49 -3.11 3.67
C GLY A 109 -18.40 -3.55 2.21
N LEU A 110 -19.45 -3.35 1.42
CA LEU A 110 -19.46 -3.71 0.00
C LEU A 110 -18.54 -2.81 -0.84
N ILE A 111 -18.50 -1.51 -0.55
CA ILE A 111 -17.85 -0.52 -1.41
C ILE A 111 -16.44 -0.11 -0.98
N HIS A 112 -15.99 -0.49 0.22
CA HIS A 112 -14.74 0.02 0.83
C HIS A 112 -13.52 -0.13 -0.11
N ASP A 113 -13.46 -1.23 -0.84
CA ASP A 113 -12.36 -1.58 -1.75
C ASP A 113 -12.58 -1.18 -3.22
N CYS A 114 -13.66 -0.46 -3.54
CA CYS A 114 -13.96 -0.08 -4.93
C CYS A 114 -12.86 0.78 -5.56
N GLY A 115 -12.01 1.44 -4.78
CA GLY A 115 -10.83 2.16 -5.28
C GLY A 115 -9.82 1.26 -5.99
N LYS A 116 -9.81 -0.06 -5.73
CA LYS A 116 -8.87 -1.00 -6.36
C LYS A 116 -9.06 -1.14 -7.88
N ILE A 117 -10.17 -0.63 -8.43
CA ILE A 117 -10.37 -0.53 -9.89
C ILE A 117 -9.28 0.31 -10.58
N LEU A 118 -8.56 1.16 -9.84
CA LEU A 118 -7.43 1.94 -10.36
C LEU A 118 -6.31 1.02 -10.88
N ALA A 119 -6.08 -0.14 -10.26
CA ALA A 119 -5.10 -1.12 -10.72
C ALA A 119 -5.43 -1.67 -12.12
N LEU A 120 -6.72 -1.69 -12.51
CA LEU A 120 -7.16 -2.11 -13.84
C LEU A 120 -6.85 -1.07 -14.94
N ASN A 121 -6.33 0.10 -14.59
CA ASN A 121 -5.90 1.16 -15.50
C ASN A 121 -4.37 1.22 -15.63
N ASN A 122 -3.72 0.05 -15.69
CA ASN A 122 -2.26 -0.11 -15.79
C ASN A 122 -1.48 0.56 -14.64
N GLN A 123 -2.10 0.71 -13.47
CA GLN A 123 -1.37 1.12 -12.27
C GLN A 123 -0.73 -0.12 -11.64
N PRO A 124 0.53 -0.04 -11.19
CA PRO A 124 1.12 -1.13 -10.44
C PRO A 124 0.38 -1.30 -9.10
N GLN A 125 0.22 -2.54 -8.64
CA GLN A 125 -0.57 -2.81 -7.42
C GLN A 125 -0.01 -2.12 -6.18
N TRP A 126 1.31 -1.98 -6.05
CA TRP A 126 1.96 -1.27 -4.92
C TRP A 126 1.51 0.19 -4.79
N ALA A 127 0.98 0.80 -5.86
CA ALA A 127 0.45 2.16 -5.83
C ALA A 127 -1.02 2.23 -5.42
N ILE A 128 -1.71 1.09 -5.27
CA ILE A 128 -3.18 0.99 -5.15
C ILE A 128 -3.62 0.21 -3.90
N VAL A 129 -2.94 -0.89 -3.55
CA VAL A 129 -3.33 -1.81 -2.47
C VAL A 129 -2.32 -1.78 -1.32
N GLY A 130 -2.62 -2.51 -0.24
CA GLY A 130 -1.75 -2.71 0.92
C GLY A 130 -1.94 -1.70 2.04
N ASP A 131 -1.27 -1.97 3.15
CA ASP A 131 -1.27 -1.11 4.32
C ASP A 131 -0.64 0.25 3.99
N THR A 132 -1.26 1.32 4.50
CA THR A 132 -0.84 2.69 4.21
C THR A 132 0.05 3.26 5.32
N PHE A 133 0.93 4.19 4.95
CA PHE A 133 1.79 4.91 5.88
C PHE A 133 1.94 6.38 5.45
N PRO A 134 2.20 7.31 6.39
CA PRO A 134 2.41 8.71 6.04
C PRO A 134 3.75 8.90 5.32
N VAL A 135 3.73 9.58 4.18
CA VAL A 135 4.95 10.01 3.46
C VAL A 135 5.40 11.40 3.94
N GLY A 136 6.70 11.67 3.86
CA GLY A 136 7.27 12.97 4.24
C GLY A 136 7.53 13.15 5.75
N CYS A 137 7.45 12.06 6.52
CA CYS A 137 7.91 12.00 7.90
C CYS A 137 8.74 10.73 8.13
N GLN A 138 9.32 10.59 9.31
CA GLN A 138 9.96 9.35 9.73
C GLN A 138 8.95 8.20 9.75
N PHE A 139 9.34 7.06 9.20
CA PHE A 139 8.53 5.86 9.15
C PHE A 139 8.52 5.14 10.51
N SER A 140 7.35 4.66 10.91
CA SER A 140 7.14 3.91 12.15
C SER A 140 7.65 2.47 12.00
N ASP A 141 8.27 1.93 13.05
CA ASP A 141 8.74 0.53 13.15
C ASP A 141 7.62 -0.52 13.01
N LYS A 142 6.37 -0.13 13.30
CA LYS A 142 5.16 -0.94 13.10
C LYS A 142 4.71 -1.11 11.64
N ILE A 143 5.30 -0.40 10.69
CA ILE A 143 4.96 -0.59 9.27
C ILE A 143 5.42 -1.99 8.87
N VAL A 144 4.58 -2.72 8.12
CA VAL A 144 4.89 -4.06 7.63
C VAL A 144 6.25 -4.02 6.91
N TYR A 145 7.15 -4.96 7.17
CA TYR A 145 8.50 -5.01 6.57
C TYR A 145 9.40 -3.79 6.83
N HIS A 146 9.13 -2.97 7.86
CA HIS A 146 9.86 -1.73 8.11
C HIS A 146 11.40 -1.89 8.02
N ASN A 147 11.92 -2.92 8.69
CA ASN A 147 13.35 -3.14 8.88
C ASN A 147 14.10 -3.61 7.61
N THR A 148 13.40 -3.97 6.53
CA THR A 148 14.01 -4.63 5.36
C THR A 148 13.66 -3.98 4.03
N THR A 149 12.75 -3.00 4.02
CA THR A 149 12.19 -2.45 2.77
C THR A 149 12.23 -0.93 2.66
N PHE A 150 12.56 -0.21 3.74
CA PHE A 150 12.75 1.25 3.70
C PHE A 150 14.21 1.68 3.52
N ASP A 151 15.17 0.75 3.51
CA ASP A 151 16.60 1.02 3.40
C ASP A 151 16.99 1.68 2.07
N ASP A 152 16.19 1.48 1.01
CA ASP A 152 16.38 2.08 -0.31
C ASP A 152 15.82 3.53 -0.41
N ASN A 153 15.25 4.09 0.66
CA ASN A 153 14.93 5.52 0.69
C ASN A 153 16.22 6.31 0.90
N ASP A 154 16.90 6.59 -0.20
CA ASP A 154 18.15 7.37 -0.35
C ASP A 154 18.28 8.49 0.70
N LEU A 155 18.81 8.14 1.87
CA LEU A 155 19.49 9.13 2.69
C LEU A 155 20.76 9.48 1.91
N PRO A 156 21.05 10.78 1.70
CA PRO A 156 22.28 11.17 1.04
C PRO A 156 23.45 10.52 1.77
N ASP A 157 24.25 9.75 1.04
CA ASP A 157 25.47 9.13 1.55
C ASP A 157 26.45 10.25 1.93
N ILE A 158 26.45 10.59 3.22
CA ILE A 158 27.19 11.74 3.75
C ILE A 158 28.68 11.59 3.46
N ASP A 159 29.22 10.38 3.57
CA ASP A 159 30.65 10.12 3.34
C ASP A 159 31.04 10.42 1.88
N LYS A 160 30.15 10.15 0.92
CA LYS A 160 30.37 10.51 -0.49
C LYS A 160 30.19 11.99 -0.78
N LEU A 161 29.33 12.68 -0.02
CA LEU A 161 28.92 14.06 -0.29
C LEU A 161 29.71 15.10 0.49
N GLU A 162 30.33 14.71 1.61
CA GLU A 162 31.02 15.61 2.54
C GLU A 162 32.08 16.45 1.82
N SER A 163 32.97 15.83 1.05
CA SER A 163 34.04 16.54 0.32
C SER A 163 33.49 17.57 -0.68
N TYR A 164 32.40 17.24 -1.37
CA TYR A 164 31.77 18.16 -2.32
C TYR A 164 31.18 19.37 -1.58
N TYR A 165 30.40 19.16 -0.52
CA TYR A 165 29.80 20.26 0.23
C TYR A 165 30.83 21.10 0.99
N LEU A 166 31.89 20.48 1.53
CA LEU A 166 33.04 21.20 2.09
C LEU A 166 33.66 22.14 1.03
N SER A 167 33.82 21.67 -0.21
CA SER A 167 34.34 22.53 -1.29
C SER A 167 33.45 23.74 -1.60
N LEU A 168 32.12 23.58 -1.47
CA LEU A 168 31.17 24.67 -1.64
C LEU A 168 31.22 25.65 -0.46
N ILE A 169 31.33 25.15 0.77
CA ILE A 169 31.46 25.96 1.98
C ILE A 169 32.72 26.81 1.89
N GLU A 170 33.88 26.23 1.59
CA GLU A 170 35.13 26.98 1.43
C GLU A 170 35.07 28.02 0.30
N LYS A 171 34.33 27.73 -0.78
CA LYS A 171 34.18 28.65 -1.90
C LYS A 171 33.28 29.84 -1.57
N TYR A 172 32.14 29.60 -0.94
CA TYR A 172 31.08 30.62 -0.78
C TYR A 172 31.04 31.26 0.60
N ILE A 173 31.54 30.58 1.62
CA ILE A 173 31.61 31.03 3.01
C ILE A 173 33.04 30.77 3.54
N PRO A 174 34.07 31.39 2.93
CA PRO A 174 35.44 31.18 3.38
C PRO A 174 35.67 31.79 4.78
N GLY A 175 36.49 31.11 5.58
CA GLY A 175 36.97 31.62 6.86
C GLY A 175 36.11 31.22 8.07
N ILE A 176 36.51 31.73 9.24
CA ILE A 176 35.87 31.37 10.51
C ILE A 176 34.63 32.26 10.71
N VAL A 177 33.47 31.63 10.77
CA VAL A 177 32.21 32.30 11.13
C VAL A 177 32.17 32.46 12.65
N ALA A 178 32.09 33.70 13.12
CA ALA A 178 31.75 33.99 14.51
C ALA A 178 30.22 34.00 14.66
N TRP A 179 29.70 33.42 15.74
CA TRP A 179 28.28 33.44 16.11
C TRP A 179 28.06 34.12 17.45
#